data_AF-A0A1G1QGY8-F1
#
_entry.id   AF-A0A1G1QGY8-F1
#
_cell.length_a   1.000
_cell.length_b   1.000
_cell.length_c   1.000
_cell.angle_alpha   90.00
_cell.angle_beta   90.00
_cell.angle_gamma   90.00
#
_symmetry.space_group_name_H-M   'P 1'
#
loop_
_entity.id
_entity.type
_entity.pdbx_description
1 polymer ?
#
loop_
_entity_poly.entity_id
_entity_poly.type
_entity_poly.pdbx_seq_one_letter_code
_entity_poly.pdbx_strand_id
1 'polypeptide(L)' 'MQPIRTASEITANIIIQPLPQTPLYQKLAKKITELRLLGMPCKDIAKSLNIAKRTVTRAYKFQKILQGGKK' A
#
# COMPACT_ATOMS: atom_id res chain seq x y z
N MET A 1 -1.59 29.86 -45.51
CA MET A 1 -2.63 28.97 -44.95
C MET A 1 -1.95 27.71 -44.44
N GLN A 2 -2.04 27.41 -43.14
CA GLN A 2 -1.53 26.14 -42.60
C GLN A 2 -2.64 25.08 -42.64
N PRO A 3 -2.34 23.81 -42.91
CA PRO A 3 -3.34 22.75 -42.96
C PRO A 3 -3.92 22.48 -41.57
N ILE A 4 -5.25 22.32 -41.49
CA ILE A 4 -5.94 21.82 -40.30
C ILE A 4 -5.56 20.36 -40.14
N ARG A 5 -4.99 19.98 -38.99
CA ARG A 5 -4.60 18.59 -38.70
C ARG A 5 -5.71 17.85 -37.98
N THR A 6 -5.87 16.58 -38.31
CA THR A 6 -6.77 15.67 -37.60
C THR A 6 -6.14 15.27 -36.27
N ALA A 7 -6.93 15.15 -35.18
CA ALA A 7 -6.38 14.78 -33.86
C ALA A 7 -5.60 13.44 -33.88
N SER A 8 -5.95 12.53 -34.80
CA SER A 8 -5.25 11.26 -35.04
C SER A 8 -3.86 11.40 -35.68
N GLU A 9 -3.55 12.55 -36.28
CA GLU A 9 -2.25 12.84 -36.91
C GLU A 9 -1.25 13.46 -35.93
N ILE A 10 -1.71 13.80 -34.72
CA ILE A 10 -0.86 14.34 -33.67
C ILE A 10 -0.17 13.17 -32.97
N THR A 11 1.11 12.99 -33.25
CA THR A 11 1.98 12.03 -32.54
C THR A 11 2.20 12.54 -31.12
N ALA A 12 1.29 12.19 -30.21
CA ALA A 12 1.40 12.50 -28.79
C ALA A 12 2.03 11.30 -28.05
N ASN A 13 3.11 11.54 -27.32
CA ASN A 13 3.69 10.54 -26.43
C ASN A 13 3.06 10.68 -25.04
N ILE A 14 2.09 9.83 -24.71
CA ILE A 14 1.41 9.86 -23.41
C ILE A 14 2.26 9.09 -22.41
N ILE A 15 2.95 9.80 -21.52
CA ILE A 15 3.67 9.18 -20.39
C ILE A 15 2.64 8.79 -19.32
N ILE A 16 2.22 7.52 -19.31
CA ILE A 16 1.36 6.99 -18.25
C ILE A 16 2.23 6.71 -17.02
N GLN A 17 2.08 7.52 -15.97
CA GLN A 17 2.78 7.28 -14.70
C GLN A 17 2.21 6.02 -14.01
N PRO A 18 3.04 5.14 -13.45
CA PRO A 18 2.56 3.97 -12.73
C PRO A 18 1.77 4.41 -11.48
N LEU A 19 0.58 3.83 -11.31
CA LEU A 19 -0.24 4.11 -10.14
C LEU A 19 0.52 3.71 -8.86
N PRO A 20 0.66 4.60 -7.87
CA PRO A 20 1.36 4.28 -6.64
C PRO A 20 0.67 3.11 -5.93
N GLN A 21 1.35 1.96 -5.84
CA GLN A 21 0.84 0.80 -5.14
C GLN A 21 1.11 0.95 -3.64
N THR A 22 0.05 0.88 -2.85
CA THR A 22 0.16 0.84 -1.39
C THR A 22 0.82 -0.47 -0.93
N PRO A 23 1.92 -0.40 -0.18
CA PRO A 23 2.59 -1.60 0.32
C PRO A 23 1.67 -2.48 1.17
N LEU A 24 1.81 -3.80 1.05
CA LEU A 24 0.98 -4.78 1.75
C LEU A 24 0.93 -4.56 3.27
N TYR A 25 2.05 -4.19 3.89
CA TYR A 25 2.12 -3.95 5.34
C TYR A 25 1.26 -2.75 5.78
N GLN A 26 1.07 -1.75 4.91
CA GLN A 26 0.21 -0.59 5.20
C GLN A 26 -1.27 -1.01 5.12
N LYS A 27 -1.64 -1.75 4.08
CA LYS A 27 -3.01 -2.26 3.90
C LYS A 27 -3.46 -3.13 5.09
N LEU A 28 -2.56 -3.94 5.62
CA LEU A 28 -2.86 -4.89 6.70
C LEU A 28 -2.62 -4.33 8.12
N ALA A 29 -2.10 -3.11 8.26
CA ALA A 29 -1.68 -2.53 9.53
C ALA A 29 -2.77 -2.53 10.61
N LYS A 30 -3.99 -2.11 10.23
CA LYS A 30 -5.13 -2.06 11.14
C LYS A 30 -5.52 -3.47 11.63
N LYS A 31 -5.79 -4.39 10.70
CA LYS A 31 -6.18 -5.78 11.00
C LYS A 31 -5.14 -6.53 11.83
N ILE A 32 -3.86 -6.39 11.49
CA ILE A 32 -2.77 -7.03 12.23
C ILE A 32 -2.70 -6.51 13.67
N THR A 33 -2.93 -5.21 13.86
CA THR A 33 -2.95 -4.61 15.20
C THR A 33 -4.14 -5.09 16.01
N GLU A 34 -5.33 -5.20 15.41
CA GLU A 34 -6.52 -5.77 16.06
C GLU A 34 -6.29 -7.22 16.50
N LEU A 35 -5.76 -8.08 15.62
CA LEU A 35 -5.43 -9.47 15.97
C LEU A 35 -4.39 -9.55 17.10
N ARG A 36 -3.43 -8.62 17.12
CA ARG A 36 -2.42 -8.54 18.17
C ARG A 36 -3.02 -8.10 19.51
N LEU A 37 -3.99 -7.19 19.49
CA LEU A 37 -4.75 -6.76 20.69
C LEU A 37 -5.61 -7.88 21.25
N LEU A 38 -6.11 -8.79 20.40
CA LEU A 38 -6.78 -10.03 20.80
C LEU A 38 -5.81 -11.10 21.35
N GLY A 39 -4.55 -10.77 21.57
CA GLY A 39 -3.55 -11.66 22.17
C GLY A 39 -2.84 -12.59 21.19
N MET A 40 -3.15 -12.53 19.89
CA MET A 40 -2.54 -13.44 18.91
C MET A 40 -1.04 -13.15 18.72
N PRO A 41 -0.16 -14.16 18.76
CA PRO A 41 1.26 -13.97 18.53
C PRO A 41 1.55 -13.65 17.06
N CYS A 42 2.57 -12.81 16.79
CA CYS A 42 2.91 -12.40 15.42
C CYS A 42 3.22 -13.58 14.49
N LYS A 43 3.70 -14.72 15.02
CA LYS A 43 3.93 -15.95 14.26
C LYS A 43 2.61 -16.55 13.75
N ASP A 44 1.57 -16.56 14.58
CA ASP A 44 0.28 -17.14 14.23
C ASP A 44 -0.52 -16.20 13.34
N ILE A 45 -0.40 -14.89 13.54
CA ILE A 45 -0.94 -13.88 12.59
C ILE A 45 -0.29 -14.04 11.20
N ALA A 46 1.02 -14.27 11.15
CA ALA A 46 1.73 -14.49 9.89
C ALA A 46 1.23 -15.74 9.17
N LYS A 47 1.02 -16.84 9.90
CA LYS A 47 0.46 -18.09 9.36
C LYS A 47 -0.99 -17.92 8.91
N SER A 48 -1.85 -17.32 9.72
CA SER A 48 -3.28 -17.16 9.43
C SER A 48 -3.55 -16.25 8.23
N LEU A 49 -2.70 -15.24 8.03
CA LEU A 49 -2.79 -14.33 6.87
C LEU A 49 -1.93 -14.78 5.68
N ASN A 50 -1.21 -15.91 5.80
CA ASN A 50 -0.26 -16.41 4.79
C ASN A 50 0.73 -15.33 4.31
N ILE A 51 1.36 -14.62 5.25
CA ILE A 51 2.34 -13.56 4.97
C ILE A 51 3.62 -13.78 5.76
N ALA A 52 4.71 -13.19 5.29
CA ALA A 52 5.97 -13.23 6.02
C ALA A 52 5.86 -12.50 7.38
N LYS A 53 6.46 -13.07 8.43
CA LYS A 53 6.54 -12.46 9.77
C LYS A 53 7.07 -11.02 9.74
N ARG A 54 8.02 -10.72 8.84
CA ARG A 54 8.56 -9.36 8.63
C ARG A 54 7.47 -8.35 8.25
N THR A 55 6.48 -8.77 7.47
CA THR A 55 5.35 -7.92 7.05
C THR A 55 4.48 -7.57 8.25
N VAL A 56 4.22 -8.54 9.12
CA VAL A 56 3.51 -8.34 10.40
C VAL A 56 4.24 -7.34 11.29
N THR A 57 5.57 -7.48 11.44
CA THR A 57 6.36 -6.54 12.23
C THR A 57 6.36 -5.12 11.65
N ARG A 58 6.50 -4.97 10.32
CA ARG A 58 6.45 -3.67 9.64
C ARG A 58 5.08 -3.02 9.78
N ALA A 59 4.01 -3.80 9.62
CA ALA A 59 2.63 -3.35 9.77
C ALA A 59 2.37 -2.78 11.19
N TYR A 60 2.85 -3.48 12.22
CA TYR A 60 2.72 -3.03 13.60
C TYR A 60 3.52 -1.75 13.90
N LYS A 61 4.76 -1.65 13.38
CA LYS A 61 5.57 -0.42 13.50
C LYS A 61 4.90 0.77 12.80
N PHE A 62 4.38 0.54 11.59
CA PHE A 62 3.66 1.56 10.82
C PHE A 62 2.42 2.07 11.56
N GLN A 63 1.62 1.16 12.13
CA GLN A 63 0.44 1.55 12.91
C GLN A 63 0.80 2.37 14.15
N LYS A 64 1.88 2.03 14.85
CA LYS A 64 2.37 2.81 16.00
C LYS A 64 2.76 4.23 15.60
N ILE A 65 3.42 4.41 14.46
CA ILE A 65 3.79 5.73 13.93
C ILE A 65 2.52 6.55 13.62
N LEU A 66 1.52 5.94 12.97
CA LEU A 66 0.24 6.59 12.67
C LEU A 66 -0.53 7.02 13.92
N GLN A 67 -0.44 6.26 15.01
CA GLN A 67 -1.10 6.60 16.28
C GLN A 67 -0.31 7.63 17.09
N GLY A 68 1.03 7.57 17.06
CA GLY A 68 1.90 8.50 17.77
C GLY A 68 2.02 9.89 17.14
N GLY A 69 1.62 10.05 15.88
CA GLY A 69 1.55 11.34 15.17
C GLY A 69 0.24 12.11 15.33
N LYS A 70 -0.73 11.58 16.09
CA LYS A 70 -1.94 12.31 16.48
C LYS A 70 -1.73 12.91 17.88
N LYS A 71 -0.99 14.01 17.94
CA LYS A 71 -0.95 14.92 19.10
C LYS A 71 -1.43 16.29 18.64
#